data_AF-A0A947WUV1-F1
#
_entry.id   AF-A0A947WUV1-F1
#
_cell.length_a   1.000
_cell.length_b   1.000
_cell.length_c   1.000
_cell.angle_alpha   90.00
_cell.angle_beta   90.00
_cell.angle_gamma   90.00
#
_symmetry.space_group_name_H-M   'P 1'
#
loop_
_entity.id
_entity.type
_entity.pdbx_description
1 polymer ?
#
loop_
_entity_poly.entity_id
_entity_poly.type
_entity_poly.pdbx_seq_one_letter_code
_entity_poly.pdbx_strand_id
1 'polypeptide(L)'
;MAEINGVKIKKLKVHQDIPDTNEPQERPGFLMEVLRDDDSLLEKFGQTTFTVAYPGTIKAFHWHKRQDDLWFFARGKALVVLYDLREGSATKGETQMIEANADEPQLILIPKGVAHGYKALGNEPVHLFYHTTESYNPADPDEERISYNDERIDIDWGNYK
;
A
#
# COMPACT_ATOMS: atom_id res chain seq x y z
N MET A 1 16.78 -8.11 2.97
CA MET A 1 15.69 -8.13 1.98
C MET A 1 15.99 -7.04 0.96
N ALA A 2 15.76 -7.30 -0.32
CA ALA A 2 16.05 -6.32 -1.37
C ALA A 2 15.09 -5.13 -1.29
N GLU A 3 15.59 -3.93 -1.58
CA GLU A 3 14.78 -2.73 -1.77
C GLU A 3 14.62 -2.50 -3.27
N ILE A 4 13.37 -2.49 -3.77
CA ILE A 4 13.08 -2.27 -5.18
C ILE A 4 13.26 -0.80 -5.51
N ASN A 5 14.03 -0.50 -6.56
CA ASN A 5 14.32 0.88 -6.96
C ASN A 5 13.03 1.67 -7.26
N GLY A 6 12.86 2.82 -6.61
CA GLY A 6 11.72 3.71 -6.81
C GLY A 6 10.52 3.41 -5.91
N VAL A 7 10.49 2.28 -5.21
CA VAL A 7 9.56 2.09 -4.09
C VAL A 7 9.99 3.05 -2.97
N LYS A 8 9.05 3.84 -2.45
CA LYS A 8 9.32 4.80 -1.37
C LYS A 8 8.36 4.56 -0.21
N ILE A 9 8.88 4.63 1.01
CA ILE A 9 8.09 4.54 2.22
C ILE A 9 8.16 5.90 2.94
N LYS A 10 7.02 6.57 3.09
CA LYS A 10 6.88 7.79 3.89
C LYS A 10 6.21 7.43 5.21
N LYS A 11 6.94 7.54 6.32
CA LYS A 11 6.34 7.46 7.65
C LYS A 11 5.43 8.68 7.86
N LEU A 12 4.22 8.44 8.33
CA LEU A 12 3.25 9.50 8.60
C LEU A 12 3.35 9.96 10.04
N LYS A 13 3.12 11.26 10.26
CA LYS A 13 3.14 11.86 11.58
C LYS A 13 1.73 11.90 12.15
N VAL A 14 1.56 11.32 13.33
CA VAL A 14 0.32 11.37 14.10
C VAL A 14 0.35 12.57 15.03
N HIS A 15 -0.69 13.41 14.96
CA HIS A 15 -0.89 14.57 15.82
C HIS A 15 -2.05 14.26 16.76
N GLN A 16 -1.78 14.06 18.05
CA GLN A 16 -2.82 13.78 19.03
C GLN A 16 -3.73 15.00 19.20
N ASP A 17 -5.04 14.77 19.22
CA ASP A 17 -6.00 15.85 19.33
C ASP A 17 -6.08 16.40 20.75
N ILE A 18 -6.31 17.70 20.85
CA ILE A 18 -6.69 18.39 22.08
C ILE A 18 -8.17 18.74 21.92
N PRO A 19 -9.08 18.18 22.73
CA PRO A 19 -10.50 18.52 22.64
C PRO A 19 -10.75 20.01 22.85
N ASP A 20 -11.70 20.56 22.08
CA ASP A 20 -12.19 21.94 22.28
C ASP A 20 -13.02 22.09 23.57
N THR A 21 -13.39 20.98 24.20
CA THR A 21 -14.19 20.96 25.43
C THR A 21 -13.33 21.03 26.67
N ASN A 22 -13.84 21.67 27.73
CA ASN A 22 -13.18 21.69 29.05
C ASN A 22 -13.28 20.36 29.82
N GLU A 23 -14.04 19.39 29.29
CA GLU A 23 -14.17 18.05 29.89
C GLU A 23 -13.00 17.14 29.47
N PRO A 24 -12.37 16.40 30.40
CA PRO A 24 -11.35 15.42 30.07
C PRO A 24 -11.90 14.33 29.13
N GLN A 25 -11.16 14.02 28.07
CA GLN A 25 -11.47 12.89 27.19
C GLN A 25 -10.29 11.92 27.17
N GLU A 26 -10.55 10.63 27.43
CA GLU A 26 -9.51 9.61 27.46
C GLU A 26 -8.95 9.30 26.06
N ARG A 27 -9.74 9.49 25.00
CA ARG A 27 -9.38 9.16 23.61
C ARG A 27 -9.87 10.25 22.67
N PRO A 28 -9.20 11.41 22.64
CA PRO A 28 -9.66 12.58 21.88
C PRO A 28 -9.56 12.39 20.36
N GLY A 29 -8.80 11.39 19.90
CA GLY A 29 -8.54 11.15 18.49
C GLY A 29 -7.15 11.63 18.08
N PHE A 30 -6.93 11.64 16.78
CA PHE A 30 -5.72 12.18 16.18
C PHE A 30 -5.98 12.69 14.77
N LEU A 31 -5.16 13.64 14.36
CA LEU A 31 -5.02 14.10 12.99
C LEU A 31 -3.76 13.51 12.35
N MET A 32 -3.84 13.20 11.07
CA MET A 32 -2.68 12.79 10.27
C MET A 32 -2.82 13.28 8.84
N GLU A 33 -1.75 13.90 8.33
CA GLU A 33 -1.65 14.33 6.95
C GLU A 33 -1.11 13.16 6.12
N VAL A 34 -2.01 12.48 5.39
CA VAL A 34 -1.67 11.29 4.61
C VAL A 34 -0.90 11.70 3.35
N LEU A 35 -1.58 12.25 2.36
CA LEU A 35 -1.04 12.65 1.06
C LEU A 35 -1.16 14.16 0.89
N ARG A 36 -0.05 14.82 0.55
CA ARG A 36 -0.01 16.24 0.17
C ARG A 36 0.51 16.40 -1.26
N ASP A 37 0.10 17.47 -1.91
CA ASP A 37 0.53 17.84 -3.26
C ASP A 37 2.01 18.29 -3.30
N ASP A 38 2.53 18.81 -2.20
CA ASP A 38 3.91 19.29 -2.08
C ASP A 38 4.93 18.22 -1.65
N ASP A 39 4.50 16.99 -1.37
CA ASP A 39 5.38 15.89 -0.95
C ASP A 39 6.18 15.26 -2.11
N SER A 40 5.88 15.60 -3.37
CA SER A 40 6.53 15.05 -4.57
C SER A 40 6.50 13.51 -4.67
N LEU A 41 5.51 12.87 -4.02
CA LEU A 41 5.31 11.41 -4.07
C LEU A 41 4.54 10.98 -5.31
N LEU A 42 3.54 11.76 -5.73
CA LEU A 42 2.78 11.54 -6.94
C LEU A 42 3.10 12.62 -7.96
N GLU A 43 3.31 12.23 -9.21
CA GLU A 43 3.43 13.17 -10.33
C GLU A 43 2.10 13.89 -10.61
N LYS A 44 0.98 13.19 -10.40
CA LYS A 44 -0.39 13.71 -10.49
C LYS A 44 -1.35 12.89 -9.66
N PHE A 45 -2.50 13.45 -9.32
CA PHE A 45 -3.61 12.73 -8.69
C PHE A 45 -4.64 12.28 -9.74
N GLY A 46 -5.00 11.00 -9.71
CA GLY A 46 -6.02 10.41 -10.58
C GLY A 46 -7.25 9.94 -9.81
N GLN A 47 -7.07 9.09 -8.80
CA GLN A 47 -8.19 8.51 -8.05
C GLN A 47 -7.78 8.13 -6.63
N THR A 48 -8.76 8.11 -5.72
CA THR A 48 -8.64 7.40 -4.44
C THR A 48 -9.62 6.23 -4.44
N THR A 49 -9.18 5.09 -3.92
CA THR A 49 -10.03 3.91 -3.75
C THR A 49 -9.90 3.40 -2.32
N PHE A 50 -11.00 2.87 -1.79
CA PHE A 50 -11.06 2.25 -0.47
C PHE A 50 -11.45 0.78 -0.61
N THR A 51 -10.70 -0.11 0.05
CA THR A 51 -11.00 -1.54 0.08
C THR A 51 -10.84 -2.09 1.49
N VAL A 52 -11.66 -3.09 1.79
CA VAL A 52 -11.59 -3.87 3.04
C VAL A 52 -11.19 -5.30 2.72
N ALA A 53 -10.32 -5.89 3.53
CA ALA A 53 -9.94 -7.29 3.46
C ALA A 53 -9.96 -7.92 4.86
N TYR A 54 -10.58 -9.10 4.99
CA TYR A 54 -10.64 -9.82 6.26
C TYR A 54 -9.37 -10.64 6.52
N PRO A 55 -9.04 -10.96 7.77
CA PRO A 55 -7.87 -11.77 8.12
C PRO A 55 -7.67 -13.00 7.23
N GLY A 56 -6.43 -13.22 6.80
CA GLY A 56 -6.04 -14.31 5.91
C GLY A 56 -6.30 -14.05 4.42
N THR A 57 -7.08 -13.03 4.05
CA THR A 57 -7.35 -12.68 2.64
C THR A 57 -6.06 -12.25 1.95
N ILE A 58 -5.80 -12.83 0.78
CA ILE A 58 -4.72 -12.42 -0.14
C ILE A 58 -5.36 -11.68 -1.32
N LYS A 59 -4.85 -10.50 -1.63
CA LYS A 59 -5.16 -9.74 -2.85
C LYS A 59 -3.85 -9.53 -3.61
N ALA A 60 -3.55 -10.44 -4.54
CA ALA A 60 -2.28 -10.46 -5.27
C ALA A 60 -2.38 -11.29 -6.56
N PHE A 61 -1.49 -11.12 -7.53
CA PHE A 61 -0.64 -9.94 -7.74
C PHE A 61 -1.26 -9.09 -8.84
N HIS A 62 -1.32 -7.79 -8.61
CA HIS A 62 -1.74 -6.79 -9.60
C HIS A 62 -0.51 -5.99 -10.01
N TRP A 63 -0.52 -5.46 -11.23
CA TRP A 63 0.45 -4.46 -11.66
C TRP A 63 -0.15 -3.58 -12.74
N HIS A 64 0.49 -2.45 -12.98
CA HIS A 64 -0.03 -1.42 -13.87
C HIS A 64 1.02 -0.96 -14.87
N LYS A 65 0.58 -0.68 -16.10
CA LYS A 65 1.49 -0.19 -17.16
C LYS A 65 1.71 1.31 -17.07
N ARG A 66 0.71 2.06 -16.62
CA ARG A 66 0.69 3.53 -16.67
C ARG A 66 0.67 4.17 -15.28
N GLN A 67 -0.05 3.59 -14.33
CA GLN A 67 -0.24 4.22 -13.02
C GLN A 67 0.77 3.75 -11.96
N ASP A 68 1.26 4.71 -11.18
CA ASP A 68 1.83 4.48 -9.86
C ASP A 68 0.70 4.43 -8.80
N ASP A 69 0.94 3.64 -7.76
CA ASP A 69 0.06 3.41 -6.62
C ASP A 69 0.67 3.97 -5.33
N LEU A 70 -0.17 4.48 -4.44
CA LEU A 70 0.24 4.98 -3.12
C LEU A 70 -0.69 4.41 -2.05
N TRP A 71 -0.19 3.42 -1.30
CA TRP A 71 -0.99 2.63 -0.37
C TRP A 71 -0.90 3.16 1.06
N PHE A 72 -2.06 3.31 1.70
CA PHE A 72 -2.24 3.69 3.10
C PHE A 72 -3.14 2.68 3.84
N PHE A 73 -2.57 1.96 4.80
CA PHE A 73 -3.30 1.04 5.66
C PHE A 73 -3.86 1.78 6.87
N ALA A 74 -5.11 2.21 6.80
CA ALA A 74 -5.79 2.99 7.83
C ALA A 74 -6.26 2.14 9.04
N ARG A 75 -6.34 0.81 8.87
CA ARG A 75 -6.67 -0.14 9.94
C ARG A 75 -6.04 -1.49 9.65
N GLY A 76 -5.73 -2.22 10.72
CA GLY A 76 -5.28 -3.61 10.67
C GLY A 76 -3.79 -3.71 10.33
N LYS A 77 -3.34 -4.94 10.08
CA LYS A 77 -1.97 -5.27 9.70
C LYS A 77 -1.97 -6.04 8.39
N ALA A 78 -1.03 -5.75 7.51
CA ALA A 78 -0.86 -6.44 6.24
C ALA A 78 0.62 -6.75 5.98
N LEU A 79 0.87 -7.89 5.34
CA LEU A 79 2.12 -8.11 4.63
C LEU A 79 1.93 -7.67 3.19
N VAL A 80 2.61 -6.59 2.80
CA VAL A 80 2.72 -6.16 1.41
C VAL A 80 3.89 -6.88 0.76
N VAL A 81 3.66 -7.43 -0.43
CA VAL A 81 4.67 -8.13 -1.22
C VAL A 81 4.73 -7.46 -2.59
N LEU A 82 5.95 -7.08 -2.99
CA LEU A 82 6.26 -6.39 -4.23
C LEU A 82 7.23 -7.23 -5.06
N TYR A 83 7.11 -7.15 -6.39
CA TYR A 83 8.01 -7.81 -7.34
C TYR A 83 8.28 -6.91 -8.55
N ASP A 84 9.55 -6.69 -8.87
CA ASP A 84 9.94 -5.75 -9.94
C ASP A 84 9.93 -6.40 -11.33
N LEU A 85 8.92 -6.09 -12.16
CA LEU A 85 8.83 -6.60 -13.53
C LEU A 85 9.54 -5.72 -14.57
N ARG A 86 10.07 -4.56 -14.17
CA ARG A 86 10.48 -3.52 -15.12
C ARG A 86 11.75 -3.94 -15.84
N GLU A 87 11.65 -4.08 -17.16
CA GLU A 87 12.80 -4.25 -18.03
C GLU A 87 13.77 -3.07 -17.89
N GLY A 88 15.05 -3.35 -17.65
CA GLY A 88 16.07 -2.31 -17.42
C GLY A 88 16.14 -1.76 -15.99
N SER A 89 15.27 -2.19 -15.07
CA SER A 89 15.45 -1.88 -13.65
C SER A 89 16.69 -2.58 -13.09
N ALA A 90 17.47 -1.87 -12.27
CA ALA A 90 18.60 -2.44 -11.53
C ALA A 90 18.18 -3.49 -10.50
N THR A 91 16.89 -3.52 -10.15
CA THR A 91 16.28 -4.45 -9.18
C THR A 91 15.27 -5.37 -9.84
N LYS A 92 15.33 -5.54 -11.18
CA LYS A 92 14.43 -6.43 -11.90
C LYS A 92 14.51 -7.85 -11.33
N GLY A 93 13.35 -8.43 -11.02
CA GLY A 93 13.23 -9.77 -10.48
C GLY A 93 13.43 -9.86 -8.96
N GLU A 94 13.66 -8.74 -8.28
CA GLU A 94 13.73 -8.70 -6.82
C GLU A 94 12.33 -8.70 -6.20
N THR A 95 12.19 -9.44 -5.09
CA THR A 95 11.01 -9.42 -4.22
C THR A 95 11.28 -8.57 -2.98
N GLN A 96 10.37 -7.64 -2.66
CA GLN A 96 10.43 -6.83 -1.45
C GLN A 96 9.17 -7.08 -0.61
N MET A 97 9.38 -7.33 0.69
CA MET A 97 8.30 -7.50 1.67
C MET A 97 8.28 -6.33 2.64
N ILE A 98 7.09 -5.79 2.91
CA ILE A 98 6.87 -4.65 3.80
C ILE A 98 5.73 -5.01 4.76
N GLU A 99 5.99 -4.97 6.06
CA GLU A 99 4.91 -5.01 7.04
C GLU A 99 4.28 -3.61 7.16
N ALA A 100 2.99 -3.53 6.80
CA ALA A 100 2.21 -2.31 6.93
C ALA A 100 1.18 -2.50 8.06
N ASN A 101 1.04 -1.51 8.92
CA ASN A 101 0.07 -1.54 10.01
C ASN A 101 -0.39 -0.12 10.37
N ALA A 102 -1.55 -0.03 11.02
CA ALA A 102 -2.14 1.25 11.40
C ALA A 102 -1.48 1.91 12.63
N ASP A 103 -0.74 1.15 13.45
CA ASP A 103 -0.06 1.67 14.66
C ASP A 103 1.21 2.46 14.29
N GLU A 104 1.88 2.05 13.21
CA GLU A 104 3.00 2.74 12.59
C GLU A 104 2.61 3.18 11.15
N PRO A 105 1.76 4.21 11.03
CA PRO A 105 1.15 4.56 9.75
C PRO A 105 2.21 5.04 8.75
N GLN A 106 2.12 4.52 7.54
CA GLN A 106 3.04 4.81 6.45
C GLN A 106 2.30 4.84 5.11
N LEU A 107 2.84 5.61 4.17
CA LEU A 107 2.51 5.55 2.75
C LEU A 107 3.56 4.77 2.00
N ILE A 108 3.12 3.86 1.13
CA ILE A 108 3.99 3.05 0.28
C ILE A 108 3.73 3.45 -1.17
N LEU A 109 4.71 4.09 -1.79
CA LEU A 109 4.71 4.38 -3.24
C LEU A 109 5.19 3.14 -3.98
N ILE A 110 4.38 2.68 -4.92
CA ILE A 110 4.62 1.52 -5.77
C ILE A 110 4.64 2.01 -7.23
N PRO A 111 5.81 2.07 -7.87
CA PRO A 111 5.89 2.49 -9.26
C PRO A 111 5.16 1.53 -10.22
N LYS A 112 4.65 2.07 -11.33
CA LYS A 112 4.17 1.27 -12.47
C LYS A 112 5.20 0.21 -12.89
N GLY A 113 4.71 -0.96 -13.27
CA GLY A 113 5.54 -2.13 -13.56
C GLY A 113 6.09 -2.87 -12.34
N VAL A 114 5.84 -2.40 -11.11
CA VAL A 114 6.08 -3.21 -9.90
C VAL A 114 4.78 -3.95 -9.56
N ALA A 115 4.82 -5.28 -9.64
CA ALA A 115 3.73 -6.11 -9.19
C ALA A 115 3.61 -6.06 -7.68
N HIS A 116 2.37 -6.01 -7.21
CA HIS A 116 2.09 -5.79 -5.80
C HIS A 116 0.86 -6.56 -5.36
N GLY A 117 0.86 -6.88 -4.08
CA GLY A 117 -0.25 -7.54 -3.42
C GLY A 117 -0.07 -7.50 -1.93
N TYR A 118 -1.11 -7.89 -1.20
CA TYR A 118 -1.01 -8.01 0.25
C TYR A 118 -1.82 -9.17 0.81
N LYS A 119 -1.40 -9.62 2.00
CA LYS A 119 -2.18 -10.49 2.87
C LYS A 119 -2.62 -9.72 4.11
N ALA A 120 -3.90 -9.75 4.41
CA ALA A 120 -4.41 -9.25 5.69
C ALA A 120 -3.98 -10.19 6.82
N LEU A 121 -3.29 -9.66 7.82
CA LEU A 121 -2.75 -10.37 8.97
C LEU A 121 -3.57 -10.08 10.25
N GLY A 122 -3.32 -10.86 11.29
CA GLY A 122 -3.92 -10.70 12.61
C GLY A 122 -5.36 -11.16 12.66
N ASN A 123 -6.16 -10.49 13.49
CA ASN A 123 -7.55 -10.83 13.77
C ASN A 123 -8.55 -9.71 13.41
N GLU A 124 -8.06 -8.59 12.87
CA GLU A 124 -8.88 -7.45 12.47
C GLU A 124 -8.87 -7.28 10.94
N PRO A 125 -9.95 -6.72 10.35
CA PRO A 125 -9.94 -6.38 8.94
C PRO A 125 -8.91 -5.29 8.63
N VAL A 126 -8.28 -5.43 7.48
CA VAL A 126 -7.44 -4.39 6.89
C VAL A 126 -8.31 -3.42 6.12
N HIS A 127 -8.11 -2.13 6.39
CA HIS A 127 -8.70 -1.02 5.65
C HIS A 127 -7.59 -0.34 4.85
N LEU A 128 -7.61 -0.48 3.54
CA LEU A 128 -6.62 0.10 2.64
C LEU A 128 -7.27 1.23 1.83
N PHE A 129 -6.70 2.43 1.95
CA PHE A 129 -6.86 3.47 0.94
C PHE A 129 -5.67 3.38 -0.01
N TYR A 130 -5.94 3.41 -1.32
CA TYR A 130 -4.87 3.58 -2.30
C TYR A 130 -5.20 4.74 -3.22
N HIS A 131 -4.21 5.61 -3.39
CA HIS A 131 -4.25 6.75 -4.30
C HIS A 131 -3.46 6.40 -5.55
N THR A 132 -3.99 6.73 -6.72
CA THR A 132 -3.36 6.39 -8.00
C THR A 132 -3.13 7.63 -8.83
N THR A 133 -2.13 7.57 -9.70
CA THR A 133 -1.82 8.65 -10.66
C THR A 133 -2.80 8.70 -11.84
N GLU A 134 -3.55 7.62 -12.10
CA GLU A 134 -4.57 7.55 -13.15
C GLU A 134 -5.93 7.19 -12.56
N SER A 135 -7.01 7.72 -13.15
CA SER A 135 -8.37 7.24 -12.86
C SER A 135 -8.65 5.93 -13.59
N TYR A 136 -9.47 5.07 -13.00
CA TYR A 136 -9.82 3.79 -13.64
C TYR A 136 -10.61 4.02 -14.93
N ASN A 137 -10.18 3.37 -16.02
CA ASN A 137 -10.90 3.34 -17.30
C ASN A 137 -11.43 1.92 -17.58
N PRO A 138 -12.74 1.66 -17.48
CA PRO A 138 -13.30 0.34 -17.75
C PRO A 138 -13.19 -0.08 -19.23
N ALA A 139 -13.11 0.88 -20.17
CA ALA A 139 -12.98 0.58 -21.59
C ALA A 139 -11.54 0.21 -22.01
N ASP A 140 -10.54 0.62 -21.21
CA ASP A 140 -9.13 0.28 -21.39
C ASP A 140 -8.44 0.13 -20.02
N PRO A 141 -8.65 -1.01 -19.33
CA PRO A 141 -8.09 -1.24 -18.02
C PRO A 141 -6.55 -1.27 -18.05
N ASP A 142 -5.91 -0.56 -17.12
CA ASP A 142 -4.45 -0.54 -16.96
C ASP A 142 -3.90 -1.68 -16.09
N GLU A 143 -4.79 -2.45 -15.45
CA GLU A 143 -4.43 -3.56 -14.55
C GLU A 143 -4.10 -4.83 -15.33
N GLU A 144 -3.00 -5.44 -14.95
CA GLU A 144 -2.60 -6.78 -15.33
C GLU A 144 -2.41 -7.64 -14.09
N ARG A 145 -2.47 -8.96 -14.26
CA ARG A 145 -2.42 -9.91 -13.13
C ARG A 145 -1.31 -10.93 -13.27
N ILE A 146 -0.80 -11.33 -12.11
CA ILE A 146 0.07 -12.49 -11.90
C ILE A 146 -0.58 -13.35 -10.81
N SER A 147 -0.47 -14.67 -10.92
CA SER A 147 -0.99 -15.59 -9.91
C SER A 147 -0.41 -15.26 -8.54
N TYR A 148 -1.22 -15.30 -7.49
CA TYR A 148 -0.77 -15.02 -6.12
C TYR A 148 0.38 -15.94 -5.65
N ASN A 149 0.51 -17.12 -6.25
CA ASN A 149 1.53 -18.13 -5.97
C ASN A 149 2.52 -18.33 -7.13
N ASP A 150 2.74 -17.29 -7.94
CA ASP A 150 3.73 -17.35 -9.03
C ASP A 150 5.14 -17.61 -8.47
N GLU A 151 5.78 -18.66 -8.98
CA GLU A 151 7.08 -19.16 -8.50
C GLU A 151 8.19 -18.11 -8.61
N ARG A 152 8.07 -17.14 -9.52
CA ARG A 152 9.08 -16.09 -9.71
C ARG A 152 9.18 -15.14 -8.52
N ILE A 153 8.10 -14.99 -7.75
CA ILE A 153 8.01 -14.07 -6.61
C ILE A 153 8.50 -14.74 -5.32
N ASP A 154 8.49 -16.08 -5.30
CA ASP A 154 9.00 -16.92 -4.20
C ASP A 154 8.46 -16.52 -2.81
N ILE A 155 7.14 -16.44 -2.69
CA ILE A 155 6.46 -16.11 -1.44
C ILE A 155 5.56 -17.24 -0.97
N ASP A 156 5.84 -17.75 0.24
CA ASP A 156 4.91 -18.63 0.97
C ASP A 156 4.06 -17.79 1.93
N TRP A 157 2.86 -17.43 1.45
CA TRP A 157 1.87 -16.70 2.23
C TRP A 157 1.45 -17.43 3.52
N GLY A 158 1.62 -18.75 3.62
CA GLY A 158 1.24 -19.56 4.78
C GLY A 158 2.08 -19.26 6.03
N ASN A 159 3.30 -18.76 5.85
CA ASN A 159 4.22 -18.45 6.94
C ASN A 159 3.88 -17.17 7.71
N TYR A 160 2.91 -16.39 7.21
CA TYR A 160 2.53 -15.10 7.78
C TYR A 160 1.10 -15.18 8.31
N LYS A 161 0.90 -14.82 9.57
CA LYS A 161 -0.40 -14.85 10.25
C LYS A 161 -0.77 -13.49 10.79
#